data_AF-A0A7V4AKZ6-F1
#
_entry.id   AF-A0A7V4AKZ6-F1
#
_cell.length_a   1.000
_cell.length_b   1.000
_cell.length_c   1.000
_cell.angle_alpha   90.00
_cell.angle_beta   90.00
_cell.angle_gamma   90.00
#
_symmetry.space_group_name_H-M   'P 1'
#
loop_
_entity.id
_entity.type
_entity.pdbx_description
1 polymer ?
#
loop_
_entity_poly.entity_id
_entity_poly.type
_entity_poly.pdbx_seq_one_letter_code
_entity_poly.pdbx_strand_id
1 'polypeptide(L)'
;MPRWYAQEEALKLALDFFQGDELRASVFLHRYALKDPEGRLLEATPEEMWQRLVQGVTRVEKGATQEFAWLFSDFRFVPGGRILFGLGNWRRSTLFNCYYIPIREDSV
;
A
#
# COMPACT_ATOMS: atom_id res chain seq x y z
N MET A 1 -7.86 -12.65 14.93
CA MET A 1 -8.56 -11.45 14.38
C MET A 1 -7.50 -10.48 13.90
N PRO A 2 -7.64 -9.82 12.75
CA PRO A 2 -6.65 -8.82 12.35
C PRO A 2 -6.60 -7.72 13.43
N ARG A 3 -5.38 -7.40 13.87
CA ARG A 3 -5.14 -6.25 14.76
C ARG A 3 -5.45 -4.98 13.96
N TRP A 4 -6.21 -4.07 14.56
CA TRP A 4 -6.40 -2.71 14.04
C TRP A 4 -5.83 -1.72 15.04
N TYR A 5 -5.49 -0.53 14.55
CA TYR A 5 -4.87 0.54 15.32
C TYR A 5 -5.89 1.67 15.58
N ALA A 6 -5.87 2.21 16.79
CA ALA A 6 -6.52 3.50 17.04
C ALA A 6 -5.77 4.62 16.29
N GLN A 7 -6.46 5.70 15.94
CA GLN A 7 -5.87 6.79 15.13
C GLN A 7 -4.64 7.41 15.82
N GLU A 8 -4.71 7.64 17.13
CA GLU A 8 -3.61 8.20 17.93
C GLU A 8 -2.41 7.24 18.03
N GLU A 9 -2.69 5.94 18.20
CA GLU A 9 -1.65 4.89 18.23
C GLU A 9 -0.93 4.81 16.88
N ALA A 10 -1.69 4.77 15.78
CA ALA A 10 -1.13 4.71 14.44
C ALA A 10 -0.32 5.99 14.11
N LEU A 11 -0.81 7.16 14.51
CA LEU A 11 -0.10 8.42 14.33
C LEU A 11 1.24 8.42 15.07
N LYS A 12 1.25 7.96 16.32
CA LYS A 12 2.49 7.84 17.10
C LYS A 12 3.50 6.93 16.41
N LEU A 13 3.08 5.74 16.00
CA LEU A 13 3.96 4.77 15.31
C LEU A 13 4.49 5.30 13.97
N ALA A 14 3.64 5.98 13.20
CA ALA A 14 4.05 6.60 11.94
C ALA A 14 5.03 7.75 12.17
N LEU A 15 4.81 8.59 13.18
CA LEU A 15 5.73 9.68 13.55
C LEU A 15 7.09 9.13 14.00
N ASP A 16 7.10 8.09 14.83
CA ASP A 16 8.32 7.42 15.27
C ASP A 16 9.11 6.88 14.06
N PHE A 17 8.43 6.24 13.10
CA PHE A 17 9.06 5.75 11.87
C PHE A 17 9.63 6.89 11.00
N PHE A 18 8.88 7.99 10.85
CA PHE A 18 9.29 9.14 10.03
C PHE A 18 10.12 10.19 10.79
N GLN A 19 10.65 9.84 11.97
CA GLN A 19 11.52 10.72 12.77
C GLN A 19 10.88 12.08 13.09
N GLY A 20 9.57 12.08 13.36
CA GLY A 20 8.79 13.28 13.70
C GLY A 20 8.26 14.07 12.49
N ASP A 21 8.43 13.60 11.25
CA ASP A 21 7.83 14.26 10.08
C ASP A 21 6.31 14.03 10.02
N GLU A 22 5.56 15.02 10.49
CA GLU A 22 4.09 15.01 10.56
C GLU A 22 3.42 14.90 9.19
N LEU A 23 4.00 15.52 8.16
CA LEU A 23 3.43 15.48 6.81
C LEU A 23 3.51 14.08 6.25
N ARG A 24 4.67 13.41 6.37
CA ARG A 24 4.85 12.04 5.89
C ARG A 24 3.97 11.06 6.66
N ALA A 25 3.91 11.20 7.99
CA ALA A 25 3.07 10.35 8.83
C ALA A 25 1.58 10.49 8.46
N SER A 26 1.07 11.71 8.36
CA SER A 26 -0.33 11.97 8.03
C SER A 26 -0.69 11.50 6.61
N VAL A 27 0.17 11.77 5.61
CA VAL A 27 -0.04 11.33 4.23
C VAL A 27 -0.05 9.80 4.16
N PHE A 28 0.88 9.12 4.84
CA PHE A 28 0.92 7.66 4.88
C PHE A 28 -0.40 7.07 5.42
N LEU A 29 -0.82 7.50 6.62
CA LEU A 29 -2.02 6.97 7.28
C LEU A 29 -3.31 7.29 6.51
N HIS A 30 -3.38 8.46 5.88
CA HIS A 30 -4.58 8.87 5.15
C HIS A 30 -4.69 8.25 3.76
N ARG A 31 -3.57 8.00 3.07
CA ARG A 31 -3.56 7.68 1.64
C ARG A 31 -3.09 6.26 1.31
N TYR A 32 -2.25 5.66 2.15
CA TYR A 32 -1.54 4.42 1.79
C TYR A 32 -1.72 3.27 2.78
N ALA A 33 -1.84 3.56 4.08
CA ALA A 33 -2.09 2.54 5.09
C ALA A 33 -3.40 1.79 4.80
N LEU A 34 -3.34 0.46 4.85
CA LEU A 34 -4.50 -0.40 4.66
C LEU A 34 -5.55 -0.11 5.73
N LYS A 35 -6.82 -0.08 5.29
CA LYS A 35 -7.98 0.04 6.17
C LYS A 35 -8.92 -1.13 5.94
N ASP A 36 -9.64 -1.50 6.98
CA ASP A 36 -10.72 -2.48 6.90
C ASP A 36 -12.03 -1.86 6.33
N PRO A 37 -13.10 -2.65 6.17
CA PRO A 37 -14.38 -2.14 5.66
C PRO A 37 -15.00 -1.03 6.50
N GLU A 38 -14.73 -1.00 7.81
CA GLU A 38 -15.20 0.03 8.74
C GLU A 38 -14.29 1.27 8.76
N GLY A 39 -13.20 1.27 7.97
CA GLY A 39 -12.27 2.38 7.86
C GLY A 39 -11.20 2.41 8.96
N ARG A 40 -11.09 1.36 9.79
CA ARG A 40 -10.07 1.26 10.84
C ARG A 40 -8.73 0.89 10.21
N LEU A 41 -7.65 1.47 10.73
CA LEU A 41 -6.30 1.25 10.24
C LEU A 41 -5.83 -0.17 10.58
N LEU A 42 -5.41 -0.91 9.57
CA LEU A 42 -4.76 -2.22 9.70
C LEU A 42 -3.24 -2.12 9.61
N GLU A 43 -2.72 -0.98 9.17
CA GLU A 43 -1.31 -0.65 9.06
C GLU A 43 -1.07 0.71 9.73
N ALA A 44 0.00 0.79 10.51
CA ALA A 44 0.47 1.98 11.20
C ALA A 44 1.87 2.41 10.74
N THR A 45 2.67 1.51 10.16
CA THR A 45 4.00 1.84 9.63
C THR A 45 4.19 1.42 8.16
N PRO A 46 5.09 2.09 7.41
CA PRO A 46 5.46 1.65 6.07
C PRO A 46 5.99 0.21 6.00
N GLU A 47 6.60 -0.30 7.07
CA GLU A 47 7.09 -1.69 7.13
C GLU A 47 5.96 -2.70 7.02
N GLU A 48 4.83 -2.46 7.71
CA GLU A 48 3.64 -3.31 7.62
C GLU A 48 3.05 -3.27 6.20
N MET A 49 3.01 -2.07 5.59
CA MET A 49 2.63 -1.92 4.18
C MET A 49 3.56 -2.74 3.27
N TRP A 50 4.87 -2.67 3.46
CA TRP A 50 5.82 -3.46 2.68
C TRP A 50 5.60 -4.96 2.85
N GLN A 51 5.35 -5.44 4.07
CA GLN A 51 5.01 -6.85 4.31
C GLN A 51 3.76 -7.27 3.51
N ARG A 52 2.71 -6.45 3.47
CA ARG A 52 1.53 -6.71 2.62
C ARG A 52 1.91 -6.78 1.14
N LEU A 53 2.70 -5.84 0.64
CA LEU A 53 3.11 -5.82 -0.77
C LEU A 53 3.94 -7.05 -1.14
N VAL A 54 4.89 -7.44 -0.29
CA VAL A 54 5.70 -8.65 -0.44
C VAL A 54 4.80 -9.88 -0.48
N GLN A 55 3.88 -10.04 0.48
CA GLN A 55 2.93 -11.15 0.48
C GLN A 55 2.02 -11.15 -0.75
N GLY A 56 1.63 -9.98 -1.24
CA GLY A 56 0.81 -9.83 -2.43
C GLY A 56 1.53 -10.29 -3.70
N VAL A 57 2.76 -9.84 -3.92
CA VAL A 57 3.54 -10.18 -5.12
C VAL A 57 4.02 -11.64 -5.10
N THR A 58 4.42 -12.16 -3.93
CA THR A 58 4.94 -13.53 -3.79
C THR A 58 3.90 -14.63 -3.97
N ARG A 59 2.61 -14.28 -3.90
CA ARG A 59 1.52 -15.18 -4.31
C ARG A 59 1.55 -15.48 -5.81
N VAL A 60 2.04 -14.54 -6.61
CA VAL A 60 2.13 -14.63 -8.07
C VAL A 60 3.52 -15.09 -8.48
N GLU A 61 4.56 -14.40 -8.00
CA GLU A 61 5.96 -14.69 -8.31
C GLU A 61 6.63 -15.43 -7.14
N LYS A 62 6.81 -16.75 -7.30
CA LYS A 62 7.33 -17.60 -6.21
C LYS A 62 8.86 -17.57 -6.19
N GLY A 63 9.44 -17.60 -4.99
CA GLY A 63 10.88 -17.75 -4.80
C GLY A 63 11.68 -16.43 -4.74
N ALA A 64 11.04 -15.28 -4.95
CA ALA A 64 11.68 -13.96 -4.92
C ALA A 64 11.29 -13.09 -3.71
N THR A 65 10.84 -13.71 -2.61
CA THR A 65 10.32 -13.01 -1.43
C THR A 65 11.33 -12.04 -0.83
N GLN A 66 12.61 -12.45 -0.78
CA GLN A 66 13.65 -11.67 -0.12
C GLN A 66 14.06 -10.47 -0.99
N GLU A 67 14.06 -10.64 -2.30
CA GLU A 67 14.30 -9.64 -3.32
C GLU A 67 13.19 -8.58 -3.30
N PHE A 68 11.92 -8.99 -3.23
CA PHE A 68 10.82 -8.04 -3.10
C PHE A 68 10.83 -7.31 -1.76
N ALA A 69 11.16 -8.00 -0.66
CA ALA A 69 11.29 -7.36 0.64
C ALA A 69 12.40 -6.29 0.64
N TRP A 70 13.55 -6.62 0.04
CA TRP A 70 14.64 -5.68 -0.17
C TRP A 70 14.23 -4.53 -1.09
N LEU A 71 13.51 -4.80 -2.17
CA LEU A 71 13.11 -3.79 -3.16
C LEU A 71 12.12 -2.77 -2.58
N PHE A 72 11.17 -3.20 -1.74
CA PHE A 72 10.19 -2.31 -1.13
C PHE A 72 10.72 -1.58 0.11
N SER A 73 11.68 -2.18 0.84
CA SER A 73 12.22 -1.57 2.05
C SER A 73 12.92 -0.25 1.78
N ASP A 74 12.92 0.62 2.79
CA ASP A 74 13.48 1.98 2.77
C ASP A 74 13.01 2.85 1.59
N PHE A 75 11.84 2.55 1.02
CA PHE A 75 11.33 3.20 -0.19
C PHE A 75 12.30 3.13 -1.39
N ARG A 76 13.15 2.09 -1.49
CA ARG A 76 14.07 1.88 -2.62
C ARG A 76 13.32 1.84 -3.95
N PHE A 77 12.12 1.29 -3.93
CA PHE A 77 11.17 1.35 -5.02
C PHE A 77 9.78 1.70 -4.50
N VAL A 78 9.13 2.66 -5.15
CA VAL A 78 7.76 3.08 -4.82
C VAL A 78 6.83 2.75 -5.99
N PRO A 79 5.97 1.72 -5.86
CA PRO A 79 4.98 1.39 -6.88
C PRO A 79 3.98 2.52 -7.10
N GLY A 80 3.29 2.48 -8.25
CA GLY A 80 2.16 3.36 -8.51
C GLY A 80 1.06 3.21 -7.45
N GLY A 81 0.32 4.30 -7.17
CA GLY A 81 -0.65 4.34 -6.08
C GLY A 81 -1.73 3.25 -6.11
N ARG A 82 -2.14 2.78 -7.30
CA ARG A 82 -3.09 1.65 -7.41
C ARG A 82 -2.49 0.32 -6.94
N ILE A 83 -1.20 0.10 -7.15
CA ILE A 83 -0.49 -1.08 -6.62
C ILE A 83 -0.40 -0.98 -5.10
N LEU A 84 0.04 0.17 -4.58
CA LEU A 84 0.10 0.43 -3.14
C LEU A 84 -1.26 0.23 -2.46
N PHE A 85 -2.35 0.64 -3.11
CA PHE A 85 -3.70 0.49 -2.60
C PHE A 85 -4.22 -0.95 -2.70
N GLY A 86 -4.07 -1.60 -3.86
CA GLY A 86 -4.80 -2.83 -4.17
C GLY A 86 -4.03 -4.13 -3.91
N LEU A 87 -2.69 -4.11 -3.97
CA LEU A 87 -1.90 -5.34 -3.82
C LEU A 87 -1.99 -5.85 -2.38
N GLY A 88 -2.52 -7.05 -2.18
CA GLY A 88 -2.73 -7.63 -0.86
C GLY A 88 -3.90 -7.01 -0.06
N ASN A 89 -4.75 -6.20 -0.69
CA ASN A 89 -5.94 -5.62 -0.08
C ASN A 89 -7.13 -6.60 -0.14
N TRP A 90 -8.01 -6.56 0.87
CA TRP A 90 -9.28 -7.30 0.87
C TRP A 90 -10.26 -6.79 -0.20
N ARG A 91 -10.20 -5.50 -0.53
CA ARG A 91 -11.04 -4.89 -1.55
C ARG A 91 -10.49 -5.16 -2.94
N ARG A 92 -11.22 -5.95 -3.73
CA ARG A 92 -10.91 -6.18 -5.15
C ARG A 92 -11.00 -4.87 -5.94
N SER A 93 -9.86 -4.41 -6.45
CA SER A 93 -9.74 -3.18 -7.23
C SER A 93 -8.79 -3.41 -8.40
N THR A 94 -8.98 -2.66 -9.49
CA THR A 94 -7.99 -2.66 -10.59
C THR A 94 -6.66 -2.09 -10.08
N LEU A 95 -5.59 -2.78 -10.43
CA LEU A 95 -4.21 -2.39 -10.13
C LEU A 95 -3.63 -1.41 -11.17
N PHE A 96 -4.34 -1.23 -12.29
CA PHE A 96 -3.98 -0.30 -13.37
C PHE A 96 -4.87 0.95 -13.32
N ASN A 97 -4.32 2.11 -13.69
CA ASN A 97 -5.06 3.37 -13.83
C ASN A 97 -4.83 4.09 -15.16
N CYS A 98 -3.71 3.86 -15.83
CA CYS A 98 -3.40 4.46 -17.11
C CYS A 98 -3.84 3.53 -18.23
N TYR A 99 -4.70 4.03 -19.13
CA TYR A 99 -5.25 3.26 -20.23
C TYR A 99 -5.05 4.00 -21.54
N TYR A 100 -4.76 3.24 -22.59
CA TYR A 100 -4.80 3.71 -23.96
C TYR A 100 -5.89 2.93 -24.69
N ILE A 101 -6.86 3.64 -25.27
CA ILE A 101 -7.97 3.05 -26.00
C ILE A 101 -7.92 3.62 -27.42
N PRO A 102 -7.57 2.83 -28.44
CA PRO A 102 -7.57 3.29 -29.81
C PRO A 102 -9.01 3.48 -30.30
N ILE A 103 -9.25 4.54 -31.07
CA ILE A 103 -10.50 4.73 -31.80
C ILE A 103 -10.49 3.74 -32.96
N ARG A 104 -11.48 2.84 -33.00
CA ARG A 104 -11.58 1.81 -34.05
C ARG A 104 -12.21 2.35 -35.33
N GLU A 105 -13.33 3.02 -35.18
CA GLU A 105 -14.11 3.60 -36.27
C GLU A 105 -14.67 4.94 -35.79
N ASP A 106 -14.81 5.90 -36.72
CA ASP A 106 -15.47 7.18 -36.48
C ASP A 106 -16.96 7.06 -36.83
N SER A 107 -17.68 6.34 -35.98
CA SER A 107 -19.10 6.06 -36.12
C SER A 107 -19.81 6.37 -34.80
N VAL A 108 -20.87 7.17 -34.87
CA VAL A 108 -21.74 7.56 -33.73
C VAL A 108 -22.64 6.41 -33.30
#